data_AF-A0AAE6JDW6-F1
#
_entry.id   AF-A0AAE6JDW6-F1
#
_cell.length_a   1.000
_cell.length_b   1.000
_cell.length_c   1.000
_cell.angle_alpha   90.00
_cell.angle_beta   90.00
_cell.angle_gamma   90.00
#
_symmetry.space_group_name_H-M   'P 1'
#
loop_
_entity.id
_entity.type
_entity.pdbx_description
1 polymer ?
#
loop_
_entity_poly.entity_id
_entity_poly.type
_entity_poly.pdbx_seq_one_letter_code
_entity_poly.pdbx_strand_id
1 'polypeptide(L)'
;MIKPYKPWLIALGVLLLLIITNPSISAFKAFRGRDSYSGLKRPLNLFVASVYKEHSKKFIGFFGNFIDISNNPEVLTTPVVADTIKHDSTVYDTSYHWKPPVTDSVK
;
A
#
# COMPACT_ATOMS: atom_id res chain seq x y z
N MET A 1 1.38 50.47 7.73
CA MET A 1 2.25 49.91 8.78
C MET A 1 1.70 48.55 9.19
N ILE A 2 2.30 47.44 8.72
CA ILE A 2 1.81 46.08 8.99
C ILE A 2 2.37 45.66 10.35
N LYS A 3 1.50 45.37 11.32
CA LYS A 3 1.94 44.84 12.63
C LYS A 3 2.34 43.37 12.45
N PRO A 4 3.51 42.94 12.94
CA PRO A 4 3.92 41.55 12.82
C PRO A 4 2.95 40.66 13.61
N TYR A 5 2.46 39.61 12.94
CA TYR A 5 1.56 38.63 13.55
C TYR A 5 2.29 37.90 14.67
N LYS A 6 1.58 37.56 15.74
CA LYS A 6 2.15 36.79 16.84
C LYS A 6 2.48 35.37 16.33
N PRO A 7 3.68 34.83 16.57
CA PRO A 7 4.11 33.55 15.99
C PRO A 7 3.23 32.35 16.38
N TRP A 8 2.54 32.41 17.52
CA TRP A 8 1.60 31.37 17.94
C TRP A 8 0.36 31.27 17.03
N LEU A 9 -0.02 32.34 16.31
CA LEU A 9 -1.12 32.30 15.34
C LEU A 9 -0.73 31.47 14.11
N ILE A 10 0.53 31.53 13.69
CA ILE A 10 1.05 30.70 12.60
C ILE A 10 1.04 29.23 13.04
N ALA A 11 1.53 28.95 14.25
CA ALA A 11 1.49 27.59 14.82
C ALA A 11 0.06 27.05 14.93
N LEU A 12 -0.90 27.88 15.36
CA LEU A 12 -2.32 27.52 15.42
C LEU A 12 -2.88 27.21 14.04
N GLY A 13 -2.55 28.03 13.03
CA GLY A 13 -2.98 27.80 11.65
C GLY A 13 -2.44 26.49 11.08
N VAL A 14 -1.16 26.19 11.31
CA VAL A 14 -0.55 24.91 10.92
C VAL A 14 -1.22 23.74 11.65
N LEU A 15 -1.45 23.85 12.96
CA LEU A 15 -2.13 22.81 13.73
C LEU A 15 -3.55 22.54 13.20
N LEU A 16 -4.30 23.59 12.90
CA LEU A 16 -5.65 23.48 12.35
C LEU A 16 -5.63 22.79 10.97
N LEU A 17 -4.68 23.17 10.11
CA LEU A 17 -4.50 22.55 8.81
C LEU A 17 -4.24 21.05 8.95
N LEU A 18 -3.32 20.66 9.85
CA LEU A 18 -2.98 19.27 10.13
C LEU A 18 -4.22 18.47 10.57
N ILE A 19 -5.03 19.02 11.46
CA ILE A 19 -6.27 18.39 11.94
C ILE A 19 -7.26 18.15 10.77
N ILE A 20 -7.44 19.14 9.90
CA ILE A 20 -8.38 19.05 8.76
C ILE A 20 -7.87 18.07 7.69
N THR A 21 -6.57 18.04 7.44
CA THR A 21 -5.96 17.14 6.43
C THR A 21 -5.87 15.68 6.88
N ASN A 22 -6.06 15.39 8.16
CA ASN A 22 -6.00 14.03 8.67
C ASN A 22 -7.22 13.23 8.19
N PRO A 23 -7.04 12.20 7.35
CA PRO A 23 -8.16 11.44 6.82
C PRO A 23 -8.98 10.83 7.96
N SER A 24 -10.30 10.87 7.84
CA SER A 24 -11.22 10.27 8.80
C SER A 24 -11.49 8.80 8.46
N ILE A 25 -12.05 8.05 9.42
CA ILE A 25 -12.50 6.66 9.19
C ILE A 25 -13.56 6.61 8.08
N SER A 26 -14.39 7.65 7.95
CA SER A 26 -15.37 7.75 6.87
C SER A 26 -14.72 7.88 5.50
N ALA A 27 -13.63 8.66 5.36
CA ALA A 27 -12.87 8.77 4.12
C ALA A 27 -12.23 7.42 3.73
N PHE A 28 -11.69 6.68 4.71
CA PHE A 28 -11.14 5.35 4.45
C PHE A 28 -12.21 4.35 3.99
N LYS A 29 -13.41 4.42 4.59
CA LYS A 29 -14.55 3.60 4.21
C LYS A 29 -14.99 3.88 2.76
N ALA A 30 -15.05 5.16 2.37
CA ALA A 30 -15.34 5.56 1.00
C ALA A 30 -14.28 5.03 0.01
N PHE A 31 -13.00 5.13 0.37
CA PHE A 31 -11.89 4.58 -0.44
C PHE A 31 -12.02 3.07 -0.66
N ARG A 32 -12.50 2.31 0.33
CA ARG A 32 -12.69 0.85 0.22
C ARG A 32 -14.01 0.45 -0.46
N GLY A 33 -14.90 1.40 -0.79
CA GLY A 33 -16.21 1.11 -1.37
C GLY A 33 -17.10 0.26 -0.45
N ARG A 34 -16.97 0.41 0.87
CA ARG A 34 -17.70 -0.39 1.87
C ARG A 34 -18.81 0.44 2.49
N ASP A 35 -20.00 -0.15 2.69
CA ASP A 35 -21.10 0.49 3.41
C ASP A 35 -21.11 0.19 4.92
N SER A 36 -20.29 -0.74 5.39
CA SER A 36 -20.21 -1.15 6.79
C SER A 36 -18.85 -0.88 7.43
N TYR A 37 -18.87 -0.54 8.72
CA TYR A 37 -17.67 -0.39 9.57
C TYR A 37 -17.18 -1.72 10.16
N SER A 38 -17.84 -2.84 9.83
CA SER A 38 -17.51 -4.14 10.40
C SER A 38 -16.05 -4.52 10.10
N GLY A 39 -15.26 -4.73 11.15
CA GLY A 39 -13.84 -5.10 11.04
C GLY A 39 -12.86 -3.94 10.76
N LEU A 40 -13.36 -2.70 10.64
CA LEU A 40 -12.55 -1.50 10.43
C LEU A 40 -12.07 -0.95 11.77
N LYS A 41 -10.76 -0.84 11.96
CA LYS A 41 -10.15 -0.24 13.15
C LYS A 41 -9.16 0.84 12.74
N ARG A 42 -9.05 1.91 13.54
CA ARG A 42 -8.00 2.93 13.41
C ARG A 42 -7.05 2.83 14.61
N PRO A 43 -6.11 1.87 14.61
CA PRO A 43 -5.22 1.66 15.75
C PRO A 43 -4.29 2.84 16.05
N LEU A 44 -3.93 3.64 15.03
CA LEU A 44 -3.04 4.78 15.20
C LEU A 44 -3.59 6.02 14.50
N ASN A 45 -3.57 7.15 15.19
CA ASN A 45 -3.96 8.45 14.66
C ASN A 45 -2.82 9.44 14.92
N LEU A 46 -2.01 9.70 13.89
CA LEU A 46 -0.99 10.75 13.90
C LEU A 46 -1.60 12.03 13.31
N PHE A 47 -0.98 13.18 13.56
CA PHE A 47 -1.48 14.48 13.08
C PHE A 47 -1.62 14.56 11.56
N VAL A 48 -0.73 13.91 10.81
CA VAL A 48 -0.72 13.91 9.34
C VAL A 48 -1.12 12.58 8.71
N ALA A 49 -1.05 11.51 9.47
CA ALA A 49 -1.22 10.15 8.96
C ALA A 49 -2.02 9.30 9.94
N SER A 50 -2.87 8.43 9.42
CA SER A 50 -3.64 7.50 10.24
C SER A 50 -3.38 6.08 9.76
N VAL A 51 -3.15 5.15 10.68
CA VAL A 51 -3.07 3.72 10.35
C VAL A 51 -4.44 3.10 10.53
N TYR A 52 -4.91 2.45 9.49
CA TYR A 52 -6.15 1.70 9.46
C TYR A 52 -5.85 0.21 9.39
N LYS A 53 -6.69 -0.59 10.03
CA LYS A 53 -6.63 -2.04 9.98
C LYS A 53 -8.01 -2.56 9.57
N GLU A 54 -8.05 -3.38 8.54
CA GLU A 54 -9.24 -4.08 8.06
C GLU A 54 -8.91 -5.57 8.01
N HIS A 55 -9.48 -6.37 8.92
CA HIS A 55 -9.14 -7.80 9.06
C HIS A 55 -7.61 -8.03 9.18
N SER A 56 -6.98 -8.62 8.17
CA SER A 56 -5.53 -8.87 8.07
C SER A 56 -4.78 -7.76 7.32
N LYS A 57 -5.50 -6.77 6.76
CA LYS A 57 -4.91 -5.69 5.99
C LYS A 57 -4.61 -4.44 6.81
N LYS A 58 -3.46 -3.82 6.57
CA LYS A 58 -3.06 -2.57 7.23
C LYS A 58 -2.89 -1.50 6.16
N PHE A 59 -3.37 -0.29 6.43
CA PHE A 59 -3.27 0.83 5.50
C PHE A 59 -2.75 2.07 6.22
N ILE A 60 -1.93 2.86 5.54
CA ILE A 60 -1.55 4.21 5.98
C ILE A 60 -2.35 5.19 5.14
N GLY A 61 -3.17 6.00 5.80
CA GLY A 61 -3.86 7.13 5.20
C GLY A 61 -3.07 8.42 5.41
N PHE A 62 -2.78 9.17 4.34
CA PHE A 62 -2.10 10.46 4.37
C PHE A 62 -2.73 11.38 3.31
N PHE A 63 -3.23 12.57 3.71
CA PHE A 63 -3.84 13.54 2.78
C PHE A 63 -4.89 12.94 1.83
N GLY A 64 -5.79 12.10 2.35
CA GLY A 64 -6.84 11.44 1.55
C GLY A 64 -6.35 10.30 0.64
N ASN A 65 -5.05 10.02 0.60
CA ASN A 65 -4.49 8.84 -0.05
C ASN A 65 -4.37 7.70 0.96
N PHE A 66 -4.57 6.47 0.53
CA PHE A 66 -4.46 5.28 1.38
C PHE A 66 -3.52 4.27 0.72
N ILE A 67 -2.44 3.91 1.43
CA ILE A 67 -1.41 2.98 0.97
C ILE A 67 -1.57 1.67 1.76
N ASP A 68 -1.64 0.54 1.06
CA ASP A 68 -1.62 -0.78 1.70
C ASP A 68 -0.20 -1.08 2.20
N ILE A 69 -0.06 -1.32 3.50
CA ILE A 69 1.18 -1.69 4.19
C ILE A 69 1.07 -3.09 4.81
N SER A 70 0.12 -3.89 4.34
CA SER A 70 0.18 -5.32 4.56
C SER A 70 1.49 -5.84 3.98
N ASN A 71 2.36 -6.36 4.85
CA ASN A 71 3.49 -7.15 4.43
C ASN A 71 2.96 -8.35 3.64
N ASN A 72 2.83 -8.19 2.32
CA ASN A 72 2.82 -9.32 1.41
C ASN A 72 4.30 -9.58 1.11
N PRO A 73 4.87 -10.74 1.48
CA PRO A 73 6.26 -11.07 1.18
C PRO A 73 6.50 -11.35 -0.32
N GLU A 74 5.66 -10.83 -1.22
CA GLU A 74 5.87 -10.89 -2.66
C GLU A 74 6.99 -9.91 -3.04
N VAL A 75 8.22 -10.40 -2.89
CA VAL A 75 9.36 -10.18 -3.80
C VAL A 75 9.38 -8.79 -4.44
N LEU A 76 9.95 -7.81 -3.73
CA LEU A 76 10.55 -6.63 -4.33
C LEU A 76 11.81 -7.04 -5.11
N THR A 77 11.68 -7.84 -6.16
CA THR A 77 12.60 -7.80 -7.29
C THR A 77 12.16 -6.68 -8.21
N THR A 78 12.28 -5.44 -7.75
CA THR A 78 12.61 -4.38 -8.69
C THR A 78 14.10 -4.53 -8.96
N PRO A 79 14.54 -5.00 -10.14
CA PRO A 79 15.94 -4.83 -10.48
C PRO A 79 16.23 -3.34 -10.42
N VAL A 80 17.16 -2.98 -9.56
CA VAL A 80 17.84 -1.68 -9.59
C VAL A 80 18.26 -1.50 -11.05
N VAL A 81 17.66 -0.53 -11.73
CA VAL A 81 18.13 -0.05 -13.04
C VAL A 81 19.48 0.61 -12.78
N ALA A 82 20.50 -0.23 -12.68
CA ALA A 82 21.85 0.16 -13.01
C ALA A 82 21.94 0.00 -14.52
N ASP A 83 21.76 1.11 -15.23
CA ASP A 83 22.26 1.23 -16.58
C ASP A 83 23.69 0.68 -16.61
N THR A 84 23.96 -0.32 -17.46
CA THR A 84 25.11 -0.39 -18.39
C THR A 84 25.25 -1.81 -18.97
N ILE A 85 24.74 -1.98 -20.20
CA ILE A 85 25.43 -2.59 -21.35
C ILE A 85 25.85 -4.08 -21.27
N LYS A 86 25.10 -4.89 -22.06
CA LYS A 86 25.48 -6.08 -22.88
C LYS A 86 26.11 -7.31 -22.20
N HIS A 87 25.36 -8.43 -22.21
CA HIS A 87 25.83 -9.73 -22.73
C HIS A 87 24.61 -10.67 -22.89
N ASP A 88 24.12 -10.81 -24.12
CA ASP A 88 24.25 -12.00 -24.98
C ASP A 88 23.47 -13.23 -24.47
N SER A 89 22.40 -13.54 -25.21
CA SER A 89 21.42 -14.56 -24.87
C SER A 89 21.73 -15.83 -25.66
N THR A 90 22.11 -16.91 -24.96
CA THR A 90 22.07 -18.26 -25.55
C THR A 90 20.94 -19.09 -24.93
N VAL A 91 19.90 -19.17 -25.75
CA VAL A 91 18.86 -20.19 -25.89
C VAL A 91 19.16 -21.54 -25.22
N TYR A 92 18.25 -22.01 -24.36
CA TYR A 92 18.07 -23.45 -24.11
C TYR A 92 16.65 -23.87 -24.48
N ASP A 93 16.58 -24.58 -25.60
CA ASP A 93 15.48 -25.40 -26.08
C ASP A 93 15.22 -26.56 -25.10
N THR A 94 13.97 -26.74 -24.67
CA THR A 94 13.55 -27.86 -23.85
C THR A 94 12.31 -28.52 -24.44
N SER A 95 12.50 -29.17 -25.58
CA SER A 95 11.57 -30.17 -26.09
C SER A 95 11.53 -31.40 -25.16
N TYR A 96 10.61 -31.43 -24.20
CA TYR A 96 10.30 -32.66 -23.46
C TYR A 96 9.12 -33.40 -24.09
N HIS A 97 9.46 -34.48 -24.77
CA HIS A 97 8.54 -35.52 -25.24
C HIS A 97 8.12 -36.38 -24.04
N TRP A 98 6.90 -36.21 -23.54
CA TRP A 98 6.34 -37.08 -22.51
C TRP A 98 5.34 -38.07 -23.13
N LYS A 99 5.60 -39.37 -22.97
CA LYS A 99 4.64 -40.45 -23.27
C LYS A 99 3.90 -40.85 -21.98
N PRO A 100 2.58 -41.07 -22.04
CA PRO A 100 1.84 -41.57 -20.88
C PRO A 100 2.17 -43.05 -20.59
N PRO A 101 2.29 -43.45 -19.32
CA PRO A 101 2.31 -44.86 -18.95
C PRO A 101 0.91 -45.48 -19.09
N VAL A 102 0.88 -46.62 -19.78
CA VAL A 102 -0.26 -47.52 -19.91
C VAL A 102 -0.48 -48.22 -18.58
N THR A 103 -1.71 -48.21 -18.07
CA THR A 103 -2.15 -49.14 -17.03
C THR A 103 -3.33 -49.94 -17.54
N ASP A 104 -3.01 -51.18 -17.92
CA ASP A 104 -3.95 -52.25 -18.19
C ASP A 104 -4.57 -52.77 -16.88
N SER A 105 -5.90 -52.77 -16.85
CA SER A 105 -6.86 -53.71 -16.22
C SER A 105 -6.75 -54.14 -14.74
N VAL A 106 -7.95 -54.53 -14.26
CA VAL A 106 -8.35 -55.44 -13.17
C VAL A 106 -9.35 -54.67 -12.29
N LYS A 107 -10.67 -54.92 -12.34
CA LYS A 107 -11.41 -56.18 -12.49
C LYS A 107 -12.85 -55.89 -12.93
#